data_AF-A0A9E0LKS9-F1
#
_entry.id   AF-A0A9E0LKS9-F1
#
_cell.length_a   1.000
_cell.length_b   1.000
_cell.length_c   1.000
_cell.angle_alpha   90.00
_cell.angle_beta   90.00
_cell.angle_gamma   90.00
#
_symmetry.space_group_name_H-M   'P 1'
#
loop_
_entity.id
_entity.type
_entity.pdbx_description
1 polymer ?
#
loop_
_entity_poly.entity_id
_entity_poly.type
_entity_poly.pdbx_seq_one_letter_code
_entity_poly.pdbx_strand_id
1 'polypeptide(L)'
;MLYIYSWRSSWAGKVVLEETVKKEERALRDKIRILEEMAAPDHDIVAARIRLAKVLFAAGDFNGARYTVDDADARLDSNKALSARPDVLNERVMLNKLAALSLRECGHYQFAQDRYDKIAKLLGQADASKQIENKSEVQYLKLVLLNELAVLHYLWANSSKEEAERQKHFALAESLFQKCSAQSRQHLNDADGAKYRHLEELTKANLVELVNDLKDRHGV
;
A
#
# COMPACT_ATOMS: atom_id res chain seq x y z
N MET A 1 -6.43 17.60 -1.97
CA MET A 1 -7.19 16.76 -1.02
C MET A 1 -6.23 15.75 -0.46
N LEU A 2 -5.85 15.92 0.81
CA LEU A 2 -4.88 15.05 1.48
C LEU A 2 -5.59 13.81 1.99
N TYR A 3 -5.03 12.63 1.70
CA TYR A 3 -5.47 11.36 2.27
C TYR A 3 -4.95 11.16 3.71
N ILE A 4 -4.91 12.25 4.50
CA ILE A 4 -4.54 12.26 5.92
C ILE A 4 -5.78 12.47 6.81
N TYR A 5 -6.94 12.85 6.25
CA TYR A 5 -8.18 12.99 7.02
C TYR A 5 -9.11 11.78 6.90
N SER A 6 -9.14 10.99 7.99
CA SER A 6 -10.32 10.35 8.60
C SER A 6 -11.63 10.41 7.79
N TRP A 7 -12.04 9.26 7.26
CA TRP A 7 -13.32 8.97 6.58
C TRP A 7 -14.55 8.95 7.51
N ARG A 8 -14.74 9.97 8.36
CA ARG A 8 -15.96 10.10 9.17
C ARG A 8 -16.86 11.19 8.60
N SER A 9 -18.04 10.82 8.07
CA SER A 9 -19.30 11.55 8.28
C SER A 9 -20.55 10.88 7.66
N SER A 10 -21.68 11.09 8.37
CA SER A 10 -23.09 10.71 8.11
C SER A 10 -23.56 9.31 8.54
N TRP A 11 -24.48 9.28 9.51
CA TRP A 11 -25.06 8.07 10.10
C TRP A 11 -26.13 7.40 9.23
N ALA A 12 -26.79 8.13 8.32
CA ALA A 12 -27.84 7.59 7.47
C ALA A 12 -27.31 6.86 6.21
N GLY A 13 -26.12 7.22 5.72
CA GLY A 13 -25.45 6.53 4.60
C GLY A 13 -24.59 5.34 5.04
N LYS A 14 -24.29 5.22 6.34
CA LYS A 14 -23.38 4.20 6.89
C LYS A 14 -24.00 2.80 6.92
N VAL A 15 -25.30 2.70 7.19
CA VAL A 15 -26.01 1.42 7.33
C VAL A 15 -26.13 0.68 6.00
N VAL A 16 -26.45 1.39 4.90
CA VAL A 16 -26.54 0.81 3.55
C VAL A 16 -25.15 0.38 3.04
N LEU A 17 -24.11 1.15 3.36
CA LEU A 17 -22.72 0.76 3.06
C LEU A 17 -22.29 -0.49 3.84
N GLU A 18 -22.63 -0.58 5.13
CA GLU A 18 -22.30 -1.73 5.96
C GLU A 18 -23.01 -3.02 5.51
N GLU A 19 -24.27 -2.96 5.09
CA GLU A 19 -25.00 -4.13 4.58
C GLU A 19 -24.46 -4.62 3.24
N THR A 20 -24.12 -3.70 2.32
CA THR A 20 -23.53 -4.04 1.02
C THR A 20 -22.14 -4.63 1.18
N VAL A 21 -21.30 -4.06 2.05
CA VAL A 21 -19.97 -4.59 2.42
C VAL A 21 -20.09 -5.98 3.03
N LYS A 22 -21.01 -6.21 3.97
CA LYS A 22 -21.24 -7.54 4.56
C LYS A 22 -21.73 -8.57 3.54
N LYS A 23 -22.58 -8.16 2.59
CA LYS A 23 -23.04 -9.05 1.51
C LYS A 23 -21.89 -9.42 0.57
N GLU A 24 -21.07 -8.45 0.19
CA GLU A 24 -19.88 -8.69 -0.64
C GLU A 24 -18.85 -9.57 0.08
N GLU A 25 -18.59 -9.31 1.36
CA GLU A 25 -17.70 -10.12 2.19
C GLU A 25 -18.14 -11.59 2.21
N ARG A 26 -19.43 -11.86 2.51
CA ARG A 26 -19.98 -13.22 2.50
C ARG A 26 -19.84 -13.89 1.15
N ALA A 27 -20.20 -13.18 0.07
CA ALA A 27 -20.09 -13.70 -1.29
C ALA A 27 -18.64 -14.05 -1.66
N LEU A 28 -17.66 -13.26 -1.23
CA LEU A 28 -16.24 -13.52 -1.47
C LEU A 28 -15.73 -14.70 -0.64
N ARG A 29 -16.16 -14.82 0.63
CA ARG A 29 -15.82 -16.00 1.46
C ARG A 29 -16.39 -17.29 0.87
N ASP A 30 -17.65 -17.27 0.43
CA ASP A 30 -18.26 -18.41 -0.24
C ASP A 30 -17.55 -18.74 -1.55
N LYS A 31 -17.19 -17.72 -2.34
CA LYS A 31 -16.40 -17.91 -3.58
C LYS A 31 -15.05 -18.55 -3.29
N ILE A 32 -14.32 -18.09 -2.26
CA ILE A 32 -13.03 -18.67 -1.88
C ILE A 32 -13.21 -20.13 -1.47
N ARG A 33 -14.22 -20.44 -0.62
CA ARG A 33 -14.52 -21.82 -0.22
C ARG A 33 -14.77 -22.71 -1.44
N ILE A 34 -15.63 -22.28 -2.37
CA ILE A 34 -15.93 -23.04 -3.60
C ILE A 34 -14.67 -23.26 -4.43
N LEU A 35 -13.84 -22.23 -4.62
CA LEU A 35 -12.59 -22.35 -5.37
C LEU A 35 -11.61 -23.34 -4.71
N GLU A 36 -11.55 -23.36 -3.37
CA GLU A 36 -10.74 -24.32 -2.62
C GLU A 36 -11.28 -25.75 -2.72
N GLU A 37 -12.60 -25.94 -2.57
CA GLU A 37 -13.27 -27.23 -2.74
C GLU A 37 -13.09 -27.80 -4.15
N MET A 38 -13.06 -26.93 -5.16
CA MET A 38 -12.84 -27.30 -6.56
C MET A 38 -11.35 -27.47 -6.93
N ALA A 39 -10.42 -27.25 -5.99
CA ALA A 39 -8.98 -27.22 -6.25
C ALA A 39 -8.62 -26.33 -7.47
N ALA A 40 -9.26 -25.15 -7.54
CA ALA A 40 -9.02 -24.18 -8.60
C ALA A 40 -7.56 -23.68 -8.60
N PRO A 41 -7.07 -23.12 -9.73
CA PRO A 41 -5.71 -22.57 -9.78
C PRO A 41 -5.46 -21.52 -8.68
N ASP A 42 -4.30 -21.58 -8.04
CA ASP A 42 -3.95 -20.69 -6.91
C ASP A 42 -4.14 -19.20 -7.23
N HIS A 43 -3.86 -18.79 -8.48
CA HIS A 43 -4.08 -17.43 -8.95
C HIS A 43 -5.53 -16.96 -8.74
N ASP A 44 -6.53 -17.79 -9.02
CA ASP A 44 -7.94 -17.40 -8.88
C ASP A 44 -8.34 -17.27 -7.40
N ILE A 45 -7.77 -18.12 -6.55
CA ILE A 45 -7.99 -18.05 -5.11
C ILE A 45 -7.29 -16.82 -4.51
N VAL A 46 -6.07 -16.50 -4.97
CA VAL A 46 -5.32 -15.30 -4.58
C VAL A 46 -6.06 -14.04 -5.01
N ALA A 47 -6.55 -13.96 -6.25
CA ALA A 47 -7.32 -12.82 -6.73
C ALA A 47 -8.60 -12.60 -5.91
N ALA A 48 -9.30 -13.68 -5.54
CA ALA A 48 -10.46 -13.61 -4.65
C ALA A 48 -10.09 -13.14 -3.24
N ARG A 49 -8.97 -13.60 -2.68
CA ARG A 49 -8.44 -13.16 -1.38
C ARG A 49 -8.03 -11.68 -1.37
N ILE A 50 -7.35 -11.20 -2.42
CA ILE A 50 -7.01 -9.77 -2.55
C ILE A 50 -8.28 -8.92 -2.51
N ARG A 51 -9.33 -9.36 -3.21
CA ARG A 51 -10.62 -8.66 -3.20
C ARG A 51 -11.27 -8.70 -1.81
N LEU A 52 -11.29 -9.85 -1.15
CA LEU A 52 -11.80 -9.97 0.21
C LEU A 52 -11.05 -9.06 1.18
N ALA A 53 -9.72 -9.04 1.12
CA ALA A 53 -8.91 -8.19 1.97
C ALA A 53 -9.19 -6.70 1.76
N LYS A 54 -9.45 -6.25 0.52
CA LYS A 54 -9.87 -4.86 0.24
C LYS A 54 -11.21 -4.53 0.89
N VAL A 55 -12.17 -5.45 0.83
CA VAL A 55 -13.49 -5.30 1.47
C VAL A 55 -13.34 -5.23 2.99
N LEU A 56 -12.55 -6.13 3.59
CA LEU A 56 -12.27 -6.13 5.04
C LEU A 56 -11.57 -4.85 5.48
N PHE A 57 -10.59 -4.38 4.71
CA PHE A 57 -9.91 -3.12 4.97
C PHE A 57 -10.89 -1.93 4.93
N ALA A 58 -11.76 -1.86 3.92
CA ALA A 58 -12.78 -0.82 3.81
C ALA A 58 -13.83 -0.89 4.94
N ALA A 59 -14.11 -2.10 5.46
CA ALA A 59 -14.97 -2.31 6.62
C ALA A 59 -14.30 -1.92 7.96
N GLY A 60 -13.00 -1.64 7.97
CA GLY A 60 -12.21 -1.38 9.17
C GLY A 60 -11.71 -2.63 9.90
N ASP A 61 -11.92 -3.83 9.34
CA ASP A 61 -11.32 -5.07 9.84
C ASP A 61 -9.91 -5.25 9.28
N PHE A 62 -8.97 -4.47 9.82
CA PHE A 62 -7.57 -4.48 9.39
C PHE A 62 -6.87 -5.80 9.74
N ASN A 63 -7.27 -6.47 10.82
CA ASN A 63 -6.71 -7.77 11.19
C ASN A 63 -7.18 -8.85 10.20
N GLY A 64 -8.47 -8.92 9.91
CA GLY A 64 -9.01 -9.83 8.90
C GLY A 64 -8.42 -9.59 7.51
N ALA A 65 -8.27 -8.33 7.11
CA ALA A 65 -7.60 -7.96 5.86
C ALA A 65 -6.15 -8.48 5.83
N ARG A 66 -5.38 -8.25 6.90
CA ARG A 66 -4.00 -8.73 7.04
C ARG A 66 -3.89 -10.24 6.96
N TYR A 67 -4.71 -10.98 7.70
CA TYR A 67 -4.68 -12.46 7.66
C TYR A 67 -5.00 -12.99 6.27
N THR A 68 -5.96 -12.36 5.58
CA THR A 68 -6.36 -12.76 4.22
C THR A 68 -5.23 -12.57 3.21
N VAL A 69 -4.46 -11.47 3.30
CA VAL A 69 -3.32 -11.25 2.40
C VAL A 69 -2.09 -12.07 2.77
N ASP A 70 -1.87 -12.37 4.05
CA ASP A 70 -0.77 -13.24 4.47
C ASP A 70 -0.95 -14.68 4.00
N ASP A 71 -2.18 -15.18 4.06
CA ASP A 71 -2.54 -16.49 3.51
C ASP A 71 -2.38 -16.52 1.98
N ALA A 72 -2.75 -15.43 1.28
CA ALA A 72 -2.55 -15.32 -0.16
C ALA A 72 -1.05 -15.27 -0.57
N ASP A 73 -0.22 -14.50 0.14
CA ASP A 73 1.22 -14.41 -0.12
C ASP A 73 1.90 -15.76 0.17
N ALA A 74 1.50 -16.47 1.23
CA ALA A 74 2.02 -17.81 1.56
C ALA A 74 1.73 -18.83 0.45
N ARG A 75 0.56 -18.77 -0.19
CA ARG A 75 0.22 -19.62 -1.34
C ARG A 75 1.10 -19.33 -2.55
N LEU A 76 1.31 -18.05 -2.87
CA LEU A 76 2.21 -17.66 -3.96
C LEU A 76 3.66 -18.09 -3.69
N ASP A 77 4.13 -17.98 -2.44
CA ASP A 77 5.47 -18.43 -2.06
C ASP A 77 5.63 -19.96 -2.13
N SER A 78 4.58 -20.71 -1.83
CA SER A 78 4.61 -22.18 -1.92
C SER A 78 4.70 -22.70 -3.36
N ASN A 79 4.30 -21.89 -4.34
CA ASN A 79 4.27 -22.27 -5.75
C ASN A 79 5.38 -21.56 -6.56
N LYS A 80 6.56 -22.20 -6.61
CA LYS A 80 7.75 -21.68 -7.30
C LYS A 80 7.56 -21.38 -8.79
N ALA A 81 6.62 -22.05 -9.46
CA ALA A 81 6.32 -21.80 -10.87
C ALA A 81 5.52 -20.51 -11.05
N LEU A 82 4.67 -20.15 -10.10
CA LEU A 82 3.91 -18.90 -10.10
C LEU A 82 4.80 -17.71 -9.67
N SER A 83 5.69 -17.90 -8.70
CA SER A 83 6.53 -16.81 -8.19
C SER A 83 7.50 -16.21 -9.21
N ALA A 84 7.78 -16.91 -10.31
CA ALA A 84 8.63 -16.46 -11.41
C ALA A 84 7.86 -15.69 -12.51
N ARG A 85 6.53 -15.62 -12.45
CA ARG A 85 5.74 -14.97 -13.50
C ARG A 85 5.67 -13.45 -13.28
N PRO A 86 5.78 -12.62 -14.34
CA PRO A 86 5.77 -11.17 -14.21
C PRO A 86 4.43 -10.60 -13.72
N ASP A 87 3.30 -11.25 -14.03
CA ASP A 87 1.96 -10.87 -13.55
C ASP A 87 1.78 -11.10 -12.04
N VAL A 88 2.49 -12.07 -11.48
CA VAL A 88 2.50 -12.35 -10.03
C VAL A 88 3.25 -11.27 -9.25
N LEU A 89 4.18 -10.53 -9.86
CA LEU A 89 4.84 -9.41 -9.20
C LEU A 89 3.83 -8.37 -8.70
N ASN A 90 2.90 -7.96 -9.57
CA ASN A 90 1.89 -6.95 -9.23
C ASN A 90 0.97 -7.43 -8.11
N GLU A 91 0.59 -8.70 -8.12
CA GLU A 91 -0.21 -9.31 -7.04
C GLU A 91 0.53 -9.29 -5.72
N ARG A 92 1.81 -9.68 -5.70
CA ARG A 92 2.64 -9.69 -4.48
C ARG A 92 2.92 -8.30 -3.94
N VAL A 93 3.16 -7.33 -4.82
CA VAL A 93 3.29 -5.91 -4.46
C VAL A 93 1.98 -5.44 -3.82
N MET A 94 0.83 -5.77 -4.42
CA MET A 94 -0.47 -5.37 -3.90
C MET A 94 -0.81 -6.02 -2.56
N LEU A 95 -0.51 -7.31 -2.39
CA LEU A 95 -0.69 -8.05 -1.14
C LEU A 95 0.12 -7.44 0.00
N ASN A 96 1.42 -7.23 -0.23
CA ASN A 96 2.29 -6.65 0.78
C ASN A 96 1.94 -5.19 1.07
N LYS A 97 1.49 -4.43 0.07
CA LYS A 97 0.98 -3.06 0.27
C LYS A 97 -0.26 -3.05 1.15
N LEU A 98 -1.24 -3.91 0.87
CA LEU A 98 -2.46 -3.98 1.67
C LEU A 98 -2.17 -4.47 3.11
N ALA A 99 -1.21 -5.39 3.28
CA ALA A 99 -0.71 -5.79 4.60
C ALA A 99 -0.07 -4.59 5.33
N ALA A 100 0.78 -3.83 4.66
CA ALA A 100 1.45 -2.65 5.22
C ALA A 100 0.43 -1.58 5.66
N LEU A 101 -0.57 -1.30 4.82
CA LEU A 101 -1.66 -0.39 5.15
C LEU A 101 -2.45 -0.88 6.37
N SER A 102 -2.81 -2.17 6.41
CA SER A 102 -3.54 -2.74 7.54
C SER A 102 -2.76 -2.63 8.85
N LEU A 103 -1.45 -2.91 8.82
CA LEU A 103 -0.56 -2.76 9.98
C LEU A 103 -0.45 -1.30 10.43
N ARG A 104 -0.33 -0.37 9.47
CA ARG A 104 -0.28 1.07 9.73
C ARG A 104 -1.56 1.57 10.43
N GLU A 105 -2.74 1.16 9.97
CA GLU A 105 -4.01 1.54 10.61
C GLU A 105 -4.13 0.98 12.04
N CYS A 106 -3.47 -0.14 12.33
CA CYS A 106 -3.35 -0.67 13.69
C CYS A 106 -2.23 -0.01 14.54
N GLY A 107 -1.48 0.96 14.00
CA GLY A 107 -0.34 1.59 14.69
C GLY A 107 0.92 0.73 14.74
N HIS A 108 0.98 -0.37 13.98
CA HIS A 108 2.12 -1.29 13.91
C HIS A 108 3.12 -0.84 12.84
N TYR A 109 3.71 0.34 13.02
CA TYR A 109 4.53 1.01 11.99
C TYR A 109 5.79 0.25 11.59
N GLN A 110 6.50 -0.36 12.55
CA GLN A 110 7.67 -1.19 12.26
C GLN A 110 7.30 -2.38 11.35
N PHE A 111 6.22 -3.09 11.67
CA PHE A 111 5.76 -4.21 10.87
C PHE A 111 5.26 -3.77 9.49
N ALA A 112 4.67 -2.58 9.38
CA ALA A 112 4.31 -1.99 8.09
C ALA A 112 5.56 -1.67 7.25
N GLN A 113 6.63 -1.18 7.88
CA GLN A 113 7.93 -0.97 7.22
C GLN A 113 8.49 -2.29 6.69
N ASP A 114 8.46 -3.37 7.47
CA ASP A 114 8.95 -4.69 7.04
C ASP A 114 8.23 -5.17 5.76
N ARG A 115 6.94 -4.84 5.60
CA ARG A 115 6.17 -5.13 4.38
C ARG A 115 6.62 -4.28 3.21
N TYR A 116 6.84 -2.98 3.40
CA TYR A 116 7.40 -2.13 2.35
C TYR A 116 8.82 -2.57 1.94
N ASP A 117 9.64 -3.05 2.87
CA ASP A 117 10.96 -3.60 2.59
C ASP A 117 10.87 -4.88 1.74
N LYS A 118 9.87 -5.73 1.96
CA LYS A 118 9.57 -6.86 1.07
C LYS A 118 9.22 -6.40 -0.35
N ILE A 119 8.37 -5.37 -0.48
CA ILE A 119 8.03 -4.79 -1.80
C ILE A 119 9.28 -4.25 -2.48
N ALA A 120 10.13 -3.51 -1.77
CA ALA A 120 11.38 -2.98 -2.31
C ALA A 120 12.29 -4.10 -2.85
N LYS A 121 12.39 -5.23 -2.13
CA LYS A 121 13.15 -6.41 -2.56
C LYS A 121 12.57 -7.02 -3.85
N LEU A 122 11.25 -7.20 -3.90
CA LEU A 122 10.57 -7.74 -5.09
C LEU A 122 10.79 -6.85 -6.33
N LEU A 123 10.61 -5.54 -6.18
CA LEU A 123 10.83 -4.57 -7.26
C LEU A 123 12.31 -4.48 -7.67
N GLY A 124 13.25 -4.66 -6.74
CA GLY A 124 14.68 -4.72 -7.03
C GLY A 124 15.05 -5.95 -7.85
N GLN A 125 14.50 -7.11 -7.52
CA GLN A 125 14.68 -8.36 -8.27
C GLN A 125 14.10 -8.26 -9.68
N ALA A 126 12.90 -7.68 -9.81
CA ALA A 126 12.24 -7.47 -11.10
C ALA A 126 13.02 -6.50 -12.01
N ASP A 127 13.62 -5.45 -11.45
CA ASP A 127 14.45 -4.53 -12.22
C ASP A 127 15.77 -5.18 -12.68
N ALA A 128 16.36 -6.04 -11.84
CA ALA A 128 17.58 -6.77 -12.15
C ALA A 128 17.40 -7.84 -13.24
N SER A 129 16.20 -8.43 -13.37
CA SER A 129 15.91 -9.48 -14.36
C SER A 129 15.84 -8.97 -15.81
N LYS A 130 15.93 -7.64 -16.04
CA LYS A 130 15.93 -6.99 -17.36
C LYS A 130 14.77 -7.40 -18.28
N GLN A 131 13.64 -7.85 -17.75
CA GLN A 131 12.43 -8.02 -18.53
C GLN A 131 11.96 -6.63 -19.01
N ILE A 132 12.28 -6.30 -20.27
CA ILE A 132 12.12 -4.96 -20.86
C ILE A 132 10.65 -4.52 -20.82
N GLU A 133 9.71 -5.46 -20.94
CA GLU A 133 8.28 -5.20 -21.02
C GLU A 133 7.70 -4.54 -19.76
N ASN A 134 8.30 -4.75 -18.58
CA ASN A 134 7.78 -4.26 -17.30
C ASN A 134 8.58 -3.09 -16.70
N LYS A 135 9.57 -2.55 -17.42
CA LYS A 135 10.51 -1.57 -16.85
C LYS A 135 9.82 -0.27 -16.40
N SER A 136 8.90 0.28 -17.20
CA SER A 136 8.16 1.50 -16.84
C SER A 136 7.19 1.26 -15.68
N GLU A 137 6.63 0.07 -15.57
CA GLU A 137 5.74 -0.32 -14.48
C GLU A 137 6.51 -0.49 -13.16
N VAL A 138 7.60 -1.26 -13.16
CA VAL A 138 8.48 -1.44 -11.99
C VAL A 138 9.00 -0.09 -11.51
N GLN A 139 9.41 0.79 -12.44
CA GLN A 139 9.85 2.14 -12.10
C GLN A 139 8.74 2.96 -11.42
N TYR A 140 7.51 2.89 -11.94
CA TYR A 140 6.37 3.57 -11.32
C TYR A 140 6.06 3.02 -9.92
N LEU A 141 6.05 1.70 -9.75
CA LEU A 141 5.80 1.06 -8.45
C LEU A 141 6.87 1.44 -7.41
N LYS A 142 8.14 1.58 -7.82
CA LYS A 142 9.20 2.08 -6.94
C LYS A 142 8.94 3.51 -6.45
N LEU A 143 8.42 4.38 -7.32
CA LEU A 143 8.09 5.76 -6.93
C LEU A 143 6.86 5.83 -6.02
N VAL A 144 5.83 5.03 -6.30
CA VAL A 144 4.67 4.88 -5.42
C VAL A 144 5.12 4.41 -4.03
N LEU A 145 6.01 3.42 -3.97
CA LEU A 145 6.58 2.91 -2.72
C LEU A 145 7.32 3.98 -1.92
N LEU A 146 8.09 4.86 -2.58
CA LEU A 146 8.77 5.98 -1.89
C LEU A 146 7.75 6.92 -1.23
N ASN A 147 6.67 7.26 -1.94
CA ASN A 147 5.62 8.10 -1.38
C ASN A 147 4.91 7.42 -0.20
N GLU A 148 4.65 6.12 -0.27
CA GLU A 148 4.00 5.36 0.79
C GLU A 148 4.88 5.21 2.04
N LEU A 149 6.18 4.96 1.87
CA LEU A 149 7.16 4.96 2.96
C LEU A 149 7.27 6.34 3.62
N ALA A 150 7.22 7.42 2.84
CA ALA A 150 7.21 8.78 3.38
C ALA A 150 5.97 9.03 4.26
N VAL A 151 4.79 8.63 3.79
CA VAL A 151 3.54 8.71 4.57
C VAL A 151 3.63 7.84 5.84
N LEU A 152 4.20 6.64 5.76
CA LEU A 152 4.40 5.78 6.93
C LEU A 152 5.21 6.49 8.01
N HIS A 153 6.38 7.05 7.64
CA HIS A 153 7.23 7.74 8.59
C HIS A 153 6.60 9.03 9.12
N TYR A 154 5.84 9.75 8.31
CA TYR A 154 5.07 10.90 8.77
C TYR A 154 4.06 10.51 9.88
N LEU A 155 3.30 9.44 9.67
CA LEU A 155 2.33 8.95 10.64
C LEU A 155 3.01 8.38 11.89
N TRP A 156 4.12 7.67 11.72
CA TRP A 156 4.93 7.17 12.82
C TRP A 156 5.43 8.32 13.68
N ALA A 157 6.05 9.35 13.10
CA ALA A 157 6.50 10.54 13.82
C ALA A 157 5.38 11.18 14.65
N ASN A 158 4.19 11.28 14.06
CA ASN A 158 3.00 11.81 14.71
C ASN A 158 2.50 10.97 15.89
N SER A 159 2.71 9.66 15.84
CA SER A 159 2.35 8.74 16.92
C SER A 159 3.43 8.61 18.00
N SER A 160 4.68 8.94 17.68
CA SER A 160 5.82 8.82 18.59
C SER A 160 5.70 9.79 19.75
N LYS A 161 5.90 9.27 20.96
CA LYS A 161 5.95 10.06 22.20
C LYS A 161 7.34 10.64 22.44
N GLU A 162 8.37 9.99 21.93
CA GLU A 162 9.76 10.40 22.07
C GLU A 162 10.14 11.41 21.00
N GLU A 163 10.65 12.56 21.42
CA GLU A 163 10.99 13.66 20.50
C GLU A 163 12.11 13.28 19.54
N ALA A 164 13.10 12.50 19.99
CA ALA A 164 14.19 12.02 19.13
C ALA A 164 13.68 11.09 18.02
N GLU A 165 12.76 10.17 18.36
CA GLU A 165 12.16 9.24 17.39
C GLU A 165 11.27 9.99 16.40
N ARG A 166 10.49 10.96 16.90
CA ARG A 166 9.67 11.85 16.08
C ARG A 166 10.48 12.63 15.07
N GLN A 167 11.55 13.31 15.50
CA GLN A 167 12.42 14.08 14.62
C GLN A 167 13.08 13.21 13.54
N LYS A 168 13.57 12.02 13.94
CA LYS A 168 14.10 11.03 13.01
C LYS A 168 13.09 10.67 11.93
N HIS A 169 11.84 10.38 12.31
CA HIS A 169 10.83 9.96 11.34
C HIS A 169 10.30 11.11 10.47
N PHE A 170 10.21 12.34 10.99
CA PHE A 170 9.90 13.49 10.14
C PHE A 170 11.00 13.76 9.11
N ALA A 171 12.28 13.71 9.50
CA ALA A 171 13.40 13.88 8.58
C ALA A 171 13.41 12.80 7.48
N LEU A 172 13.09 11.55 7.84
CA LEU A 172 12.93 10.46 6.88
C LEU A 172 11.75 10.70 5.93
N ALA A 173 10.59 11.10 6.45
CA ALA A 173 9.42 11.42 5.65
C ALA A 173 9.71 12.54 4.63
N GLU A 174 10.36 13.62 5.08
CA GLU A 174 10.76 14.74 4.23
C GLU A 174 11.67 14.29 3.09
N SER A 175 12.74 13.59 3.42
CA SER A 175 13.73 13.08 2.46
C SER A 175 13.08 12.18 1.39
N LEU A 176 12.18 11.30 1.82
CA LEU A 176 11.47 10.38 0.92
C LEU A 176 10.46 11.11 0.02
N PHE A 177 9.69 12.09 0.54
CA PHE A 177 8.80 12.90 -0.28
C PHE A 177 9.58 13.73 -1.31
N GLN A 178 10.67 14.38 -0.90
CA GLN A 178 11.52 15.15 -1.80
C GLN A 178 12.10 14.25 -2.90
N LYS A 179 12.60 13.07 -2.55
CA LYS A 179 13.12 12.08 -3.50
C LYS A 179 12.04 11.59 -4.47
N CYS A 180 10.85 11.26 -3.97
CA CYS A 180 9.72 10.84 -4.81
C CYS A 180 9.30 11.94 -5.79
N SER A 181 9.22 13.19 -5.32
CA SER A 181 8.87 14.34 -6.17
C SER A 181 9.92 14.58 -7.26
N ALA A 182 11.20 14.58 -6.88
CA ALA A 182 12.31 14.80 -7.82
C ALA A 182 12.35 13.72 -8.91
N GLN A 183 12.21 12.45 -8.54
CA GLN A 183 12.22 11.36 -9.51
C GLN A 183 10.93 11.33 -10.36
N SER A 184 9.76 11.65 -9.80
CA SER A 184 8.52 11.74 -10.60
C SER A 184 8.62 12.81 -11.69
N ARG A 185 9.28 13.95 -11.41
CA ARG A 185 9.52 15.01 -12.40
C ARG A 185 10.37 14.56 -13.58
N GLN A 186 11.32 13.64 -13.37
CA GLN A 186 12.18 13.12 -14.43
C GLN A 186 11.40 12.32 -15.49
N HIS A 187 10.20 11.84 -15.14
CA HIS A 187 9.38 10.98 -16.01
C HIS A 187 8.13 11.68 -16.58
N LEU A 188 7.97 13.00 -16.39
CA LEU A 188 6.77 13.73 -16.83
C LEU A 188 6.57 13.78 -18.35
N ASN A 189 7.66 13.64 -19.11
CA ASN A 189 7.67 13.67 -20.56
C ASN A 189 7.66 12.26 -21.19
N ASP A 190 7.65 11.21 -20.37
CA ASP A 190 7.58 9.84 -20.86
C ASP A 190 6.18 9.53 -21.39
N ALA A 191 6.03 8.42 -22.13
CA ALA A 191 4.73 7.97 -22.65
C ALA A 191 3.67 7.82 -21.53
N ASP A 192 4.11 7.46 -20.33
CA ASP A 192 3.27 7.34 -19.15
C ASP A 192 3.24 8.61 -18.28
N GLY A 193 3.67 9.78 -18.78
CA GLY A 193 3.86 11.00 -18.00
C GLY A 193 2.66 11.44 -17.14
N ALA A 194 1.44 11.08 -17.54
CA ALA A 194 0.22 11.35 -16.77
C ALA A 194 0.22 10.70 -15.37
N LYS A 195 0.67 9.43 -15.24
CA LYS A 195 0.69 8.74 -13.95
C LYS A 195 1.74 9.34 -13.01
N TYR A 196 2.89 9.76 -13.56
CA TYR A 196 3.93 10.44 -12.79
C TYR A 196 3.51 11.85 -12.38
N ARG A 197 2.75 12.56 -13.20
CA ARG A 197 2.17 13.87 -12.84
C ARG A 197 1.21 13.75 -11.66
N HIS A 198 0.32 12.78 -11.69
CA HIS A 198 -0.60 12.53 -10.59
C HIS A 198 0.15 12.19 -9.28
N LEU A 199 1.17 11.33 -9.36
CA LEU A 199 2.01 11.01 -8.21
C LEU A 199 2.75 12.25 -7.70
N GLU A 200 3.27 13.10 -8.58
CA GLU A 200 3.97 14.33 -8.20
C GLU A 200 3.05 15.31 -7.46
N GLU A 201 1.82 15.49 -7.94
CA GLU A 201 0.79 16.31 -7.29
C GLU A 201 0.47 15.79 -5.88
N LEU A 202 0.28 14.48 -5.74
CA LEU A 202 0.04 13.83 -4.44
C LEU A 202 1.22 14.02 -3.49
N THR A 203 2.44 13.77 -3.95
CA THR A 203 3.65 13.93 -3.15
C THR A 203 3.87 15.37 -2.72
N LYS A 204 3.61 16.35 -3.61
CA LYS A 204 3.67 17.78 -3.26
C LYS A 204 2.66 18.14 -2.19
N ALA A 205 1.42 17.67 -2.31
CA ALA A 205 0.40 17.92 -1.30
C ALA A 205 0.86 17.39 0.07
N ASN A 206 1.36 16.15 0.13
CA ASN A 206 1.86 15.55 1.36
C ASN A 206 3.04 16.31 1.96
N LEU A 207 3.98 16.79 1.12
CA LEU A 207 5.11 17.59 1.56
C LEU A 207 4.68 18.93 2.15
N VAL A 208 3.66 19.58 1.57
CA VAL A 208 3.10 20.84 2.11
C VAL A 208 2.55 20.62 3.51
N GLU A 209 1.80 19.54 3.75
CA GLU A 209 1.29 19.23 5.09
C GLU A 209 2.41 18.97 6.08
N LEU A 210 3.39 18.13 5.71
CA LEU A 210 4.56 17.90 6.55
C LEU A 210 5.24 19.21 6.96
N VAL A 211 5.44 20.13 6.01
CA VAL A 211 6.09 21.41 6.27
C VAL A 211 5.24 22.30 7.17
N ASN A 212 3.92 22.31 7.01
CA ASN A 212 3.02 23.04 7.90
C ASN A 212 3.07 22.47 9.32
N ASP A 213 2.97 21.15 9.46
CA ASP A 213 3.08 20.44 10.74
C ASP A 213 4.41 20.71 11.45
N LEU A 214 5.52 20.76 10.69
CA LEU A 214 6.82 21.10 11.24
C LEU A 214 6.87 22.56 11.68
N LYS A 215 6.35 23.52 10.89
CA LYS A 215 6.32 24.94 11.27
C LYS A 215 5.52 25.19 12.54
N ASP A 216 4.34 24.58 12.64
CA ASP A 216 3.47 24.73 13.82
C ASP A 216 4.14 24.19 15.09
N ARG A 217 5.03 23.19 14.97
CA ARG A 217 5.79 22.61 16.09
C ARG A 217 7.04 23.39 16.47
N HIS A 218 7.66 24.10 15.53
CA HIS A 218 8.79 24.99 15.79
C HIS A 218 8.34 26.41 16.22
N GLY A 219 7.02 26.65 16.29
CA GLY A 219 6.40 27.90 16.74
C GLY A 219 6.33 28.08 18.27
N VAL A 220 7.39 27.69 18.98
CA VAL A 220 7.73 28.18 20.34
C VAL A 220 9.03 28.96 20.25
#